data_AF-A0AAV7YBL8-F1
#
_entry.id   AF-A0AAV7YBL8-F1
#
_cell.length_a   1.000
_cell.length_b   1.000
_cell.length_c   1.000
_cell.angle_alpha   90.00
_cell.angle_beta   90.00
_cell.angle_gamma   90.00
#
_symmetry.space_group_name_H-M   'P 1'
#
loop_
_entity.id
_entity.type
_entity.pdbx_description
1 polymer ?
#
loop_
_entity_poly.entity_id
_entity_poly.type
_entity_poly.pdbx_seq_one_letter_code
_entity_poly.pdbx_strand_id
1 'polypeptide(L)'
;MEEISIPVDKKYSTLFKSPILSDLKFKFGDKHPPIPAHQLIVSLFSDFFRELLYPLDENNRKISATINLKLEGLEIEHFITVLKFCYTGKMTLSYENIYQICQLSWKFRIDKLLQECEKYLQQHELPSVLEINSFDNDLNKQLEQQQEQQNQQQQQQQQVSQINMSQTEKRNEQAKSGISIALIAADKDTDYIKNVASILSKSEVVQAIRVFRANKKKYPYSELMKYDVAFVYASDSKFVDSIELGNDLVRFVEDGGGLVLCTINCLDLEDEQQIYGKILERKYLPFGKGTSISNQPAKLGEIRLPSHPIMSGVNTFDGGNYSFRIQTPELYENSKIIAKWDDDNALVAEKSFPDDPSFGKVIVLNLYPPNNTVDINCWKSNSDGKKLFLNSVLYAANYSSNN
;
A
#
# COMPACT_ATOMS: atom_id res chain seq x y z
N MET A 1 -38.74 27.79 -16.57
CA MET A 1 -37.88 26.62 -16.86
C MET A 1 -37.28 26.84 -18.22
N GLU A 2 -35.97 26.87 -18.31
CA GLU A 2 -35.23 27.09 -19.56
C GLU A 2 -34.34 25.88 -19.83
N GLU A 3 -34.36 25.36 -21.06
CA GLU A 3 -33.51 24.23 -21.47
C GLU A 3 -32.22 24.76 -22.11
N ILE A 4 -31.08 24.46 -21.48
CA ILE A 4 -29.76 24.64 -22.07
C ILE A 4 -29.45 23.40 -22.89
N SER A 5 -28.93 23.60 -24.11
CA SER A 5 -28.45 22.52 -24.97
C SER A 5 -27.16 22.92 -25.68
N ILE A 6 -26.03 22.42 -25.19
CA ILE A 6 -24.74 22.49 -25.88
C ILE A 6 -24.60 21.25 -26.77
N PRO A 7 -24.18 21.38 -28.04
CA PRO A 7 -23.98 20.21 -28.90
C PRO A 7 -22.95 19.24 -28.30
N VAL A 8 -23.41 18.05 -27.94
CA VAL A 8 -22.60 16.91 -27.51
C VAL A 8 -23.01 15.71 -28.35
N ASP A 9 -22.07 14.81 -28.67
CA ASP A 9 -22.42 13.59 -29.41
C ASP A 9 -23.44 12.78 -28.59
N LYS A 10 -24.61 12.52 -29.19
CA LYS A 10 -25.70 11.75 -28.57
C LYS A 10 -25.26 10.36 -28.11
N LYS A 11 -24.14 9.84 -28.60
CA LYS A 11 -23.57 8.57 -28.13
C LYS A 11 -23.18 8.61 -26.65
N TYR A 12 -22.73 9.75 -26.12
CA TYR A 12 -22.25 9.83 -24.74
C TYR A 12 -23.38 9.75 -23.70
N SER A 13 -24.61 10.13 -24.04
CA SER A 13 -25.73 10.04 -23.08
C SER A 13 -26.00 8.62 -22.59
N THR A 14 -25.69 7.61 -23.40
CA THR A 14 -25.83 6.19 -23.04
C THR A 14 -24.83 5.72 -21.98
N LEU A 15 -23.73 6.46 -21.79
CA LEU A 15 -22.68 6.16 -20.81
C LEU A 15 -22.96 6.78 -19.44
N PHE A 16 -23.97 7.63 -19.31
CA PHE A 16 -24.28 8.27 -18.03
C PHE A 16 -24.64 7.23 -16.96
N LYS A 17 -23.85 7.19 -15.87
CA LYS A 17 -23.92 6.17 -14.80
C LYS A 17 -23.76 4.72 -15.29
N SER A 18 -23.28 4.51 -16.50
CA SER A 18 -22.98 3.17 -17.01
C SER A 18 -21.66 2.68 -16.41
N PRO A 19 -21.59 1.41 -15.97
CA PRO A 19 -20.32 0.81 -15.57
C PRO A 19 -19.43 0.45 -16.77
N ILE A 20 -19.99 0.41 -17.98
CA ILE A 20 -19.26 0.05 -19.21
C ILE A 20 -18.23 1.16 -19.50
N LEU A 21 -16.96 0.78 -19.60
CA LEU A 21 -15.81 1.70 -19.80
C LEU A 21 -15.60 2.73 -18.69
N SER A 22 -16.27 2.58 -17.55
CA SER A 22 -16.10 3.47 -16.41
C SER A 22 -14.74 3.26 -15.74
N ASP A 23 -13.99 4.34 -15.60
CA ASP A 23 -12.65 4.42 -14.99
C ASP A 23 -12.62 5.41 -13.80
N LEU A 24 -13.78 5.90 -13.37
CA LEU A 24 -13.97 6.83 -12.26
C LEU A 24 -15.19 6.44 -11.42
N LYS A 25 -15.10 6.56 -10.09
CA LYS A 25 -16.25 6.40 -9.18
C LYS A 25 -16.33 7.57 -8.20
N PHE A 26 -17.47 8.24 -8.18
CA PHE A 26 -17.78 9.28 -7.17
C PHE A 26 -18.43 8.63 -5.95
N LYS A 27 -17.94 8.97 -4.75
CA LYS A 27 -18.48 8.50 -3.47
C LYS A 27 -19.02 9.69 -2.65
N PHE A 28 -20.24 9.54 -2.13
CA PHE A 28 -20.94 10.56 -1.32
C PHE A 28 -21.21 10.00 0.08
N GLY A 29 -20.19 10.03 0.93
CA GLY A 29 -20.21 9.36 2.24
C GLY A 29 -20.52 7.86 2.15
N ASP A 30 -20.91 7.26 3.28
CA ASP A 30 -21.22 5.82 3.37
C ASP A 30 -22.68 5.49 3.02
N LYS A 31 -23.54 6.52 2.90
CA LYS A 31 -25.00 6.36 2.72
C LYS A 31 -25.44 6.17 1.28
N HIS A 32 -24.57 6.42 0.30
CA HIS A 32 -24.90 6.34 -1.12
C HIS A 32 -23.95 5.40 -1.88
N PRO A 33 -24.48 4.56 -2.80
CA PRO A 33 -23.63 3.72 -3.63
C PRO A 33 -22.73 4.58 -4.52
N PRO A 34 -21.49 4.14 -4.82
CA PRO A 34 -20.60 4.87 -5.71
C PRO A 34 -21.21 5.02 -7.10
N ILE A 35 -21.11 6.22 -7.68
CA ILE A 35 -21.62 6.52 -9.02
C ILE A 35 -20.49 6.32 -10.03
N PRO A 36 -20.60 5.35 -10.97
CA PRO A 36 -19.62 5.16 -12.03
C PRO A 36 -19.67 6.34 -13.02
N ALA A 37 -18.48 6.75 -13.46
CA ALA A 37 -18.25 7.83 -14.41
C ALA A 37 -17.01 7.56 -15.27
N HIS A 38 -16.72 8.49 -16.19
CA HIS A 38 -15.65 8.39 -17.18
C HIS A 38 -14.74 9.62 -17.05
N GLN A 39 -13.46 9.41 -16.75
CA GLN A 39 -12.49 10.48 -16.50
C GLN A 39 -12.40 11.44 -17.68
N LEU A 40 -12.35 10.90 -18.90
CA LEU A 40 -12.24 11.69 -20.12
C LEU A 40 -13.43 12.65 -20.28
N ILE A 41 -14.66 12.14 -20.15
CA ILE A 41 -15.88 12.94 -20.34
C ILE A 41 -15.92 14.06 -19.30
N VAL A 42 -15.69 13.76 -18.02
CA VAL A 42 -15.74 14.78 -16.97
C VAL A 42 -14.65 15.83 -17.16
N SER A 43 -13.45 15.44 -17.58
CA SER A 43 -12.30 16.34 -17.80
C SER A 43 -12.44 17.26 -19.01
N LEU A 44 -13.27 16.89 -19.99
CA LEU A 44 -13.58 17.74 -21.14
C LEU A 44 -14.44 18.95 -20.76
N PHE A 45 -15.24 18.81 -19.70
CA PHE A 45 -16.19 19.85 -19.27
C PHE A 45 -15.75 20.59 -18.02
N SER A 46 -14.77 20.06 -17.28
CA SER A 46 -14.32 20.60 -16.01
C SER A 46 -12.81 20.67 -15.95
N ASP A 47 -12.31 21.90 -15.84
CA ASP A 47 -10.88 22.17 -15.66
C ASP A 47 -10.40 21.72 -14.29
N PHE A 48 -11.28 21.77 -13.28
CA PHE A 48 -11.07 21.13 -11.97
C PHE A 48 -10.77 19.65 -12.10
N PHE A 49 -11.66 18.88 -12.74
CA PHE A 49 -11.46 17.45 -12.85
C PHE A 49 -10.34 17.09 -13.81
N ARG A 50 -10.08 17.89 -14.86
CA ARG A 50 -8.94 17.66 -15.76
C ARG A 50 -7.61 17.73 -15.03
N GLU A 51 -7.40 18.79 -14.24
CA GLU A 51 -6.18 18.93 -13.44
C GLU A 51 -6.09 17.85 -12.35
N LEU A 52 -7.22 17.50 -11.72
CA LEU A 52 -7.27 16.48 -10.67
C LEU A 52 -7.02 15.05 -11.17
N LEU A 53 -7.53 14.70 -12.37
CA LEU A 53 -7.50 13.33 -12.89
C LEU A 53 -6.32 13.08 -13.85
N TYR A 54 -5.76 14.12 -14.44
CA TYR A 54 -4.63 14.04 -15.35
C TYR A 54 -3.50 14.98 -14.91
N PRO A 55 -2.93 14.78 -13.70
CA PRO A 55 -1.77 15.54 -13.29
C PRO A 55 -0.62 15.25 -14.26
N LEU A 56 -0.02 16.33 -14.75
CA LEU A 56 1.13 16.28 -15.64
C LEU A 56 2.41 16.52 -14.83
N ASP A 57 3.46 15.77 -15.13
CA ASP A 57 4.80 16.11 -14.66
C ASP A 57 5.37 17.33 -15.43
N GLU A 58 6.56 17.78 -15.03
CA GLU A 58 7.30 18.87 -15.68
C GLU A 58 7.59 18.65 -17.19
N ASN A 59 7.43 17.41 -17.67
CA ASN A 59 7.62 17.01 -19.07
C ASN A 59 6.29 16.70 -19.78
N ASN A 60 5.14 17.11 -19.23
CA ASN A 60 3.80 16.84 -19.74
C ASN A 60 3.43 15.35 -19.84
N ARG A 61 3.97 14.49 -18.99
CA ARG A 61 3.62 13.06 -18.94
C ARG A 61 2.55 12.81 -17.88
N LYS A 62 1.59 11.95 -18.24
CA LYS A 62 0.50 11.53 -17.34
C LYS A 62 1.04 10.66 -16.20
N ILE A 63 0.79 11.06 -14.97
CA ILE A 63 1.01 10.22 -13.78
C ILE A 63 -0.29 9.45 -13.52
N SER A 64 -0.29 8.14 -13.73
CA SER A 64 -1.53 7.34 -13.72
C SER A 64 -1.97 6.98 -12.30
N ALA A 65 -3.19 7.38 -11.90
CA ALA A 65 -3.86 6.86 -10.71
C ALA A 65 -5.34 6.56 -11.01
N THR A 66 -5.82 5.39 -10.57
CA THR A 66 -7.26 5.14 -10.46
C THR A 66 -7.77 5.84 -9.19
N ILE A 67 -8.54 6.91 -9.34
CA ILE A 67 -8.95 7.75 -8.21
C ILE A 67 -10.41 7.44 -7.83
N ASN A 68 -10.63 7.05 -6.57
CA ASN A 68 -11.96 7.11 -5.96
C ASN A 68 -12.14 8.50 -5.38
N LEU A 69 -12.99 9.33 -6.00
CA LEU A 69 -13.23 10.70 -5.53
C LEU A 69 -14.33 10.72 -4.48
N LYS A 70 -13.95 11.05 -3.24
CA LYS A 70 -14.89 11.33 -2.16
C LYS A 70 -15.31 12.79 -2.24
N LEU A 71 -16.62 13.02 -2.33
CA LEU A 71 -17.22 14.36 -2.36
C LEU A 71 -18.08 14.52 -1.11
N GLU A 72 -17.51 15.13 -0.08
CA GLU A 72 -18.17 15.37 1.20
C GLU A 72 -18.86 16.75 1.21
N GLY A 73 -20.00 16.86 1.90
CA GLY A 73 -20.74 18.12 2.04
C GLY A 73 -21.52 18.57 0.79
N LEU A 74 -21.60 17.76 -0.26
CA LEU A 74 -22.37 18.06 -1.47
C LEU A 74 -23.71 17.31 -1.51
N GLU A 75 -24.76 18.01 -1.90
CA GLU A 75 -26.04 17.38 -2.21
C GLU A 75 -25.94 16.56 -3.51
N ILE A 76 -26.16 15.25 -3.38
CA ILE A 76 -25.96 14.28 -4.46
C ILE A 76 -26.86 14.55 -5.68
N GLU A 77 -28.06 15.09 -5.48
CA GLU A 77 -29.05 15.33 -6.54
C GLU A 77 -28.60 16.43 -7.51
N HIS A 78 -28.12 17.55 -6.97
CA HIS A 78 -27.58 18.66 -7.76
C HIS A 78 -26.30 18.24 -8.49
N PHE A 79 -25.42 17.49 -7.82
CA PHE A 79 -24.22 16.93 -8.46
C PHE A 79 -24.57 16.00 -9.63
N ILE A 80 -25.53 15.08 -9.43
CA ILE A 80 -25.99 14.16 -10.49
C ILE A 80 -26.50 14.94 -11.70
N THR A 81 -27.17 16.07 -11.48
CA THR A 81 -27.69 16.94 -12.55
C THR A 81 -26.56 17.58 -13.35
N VAL A 82 -25.54 18.11 -12.68
CA VAL A 82 -24.32 18.65 -13.32
C VAL A 82 -23.56 17.53 -14.05
N LEU A 83 -23.39 16.38 -13.42
CA LEU A 83 -22.74 15.23 -14.05
C LEU A 83 -23.49 14.82 -15.31
N LYS A 84 -24.83 14.76 -15.28
CA LYS A 84 -25.64 14.41 -16.45
C LYS A 84 -25.40 15.38 -17.60
N PHE A 85 -25.31 16.67 -17.31
CA PHE A 85 -25.00 17.69 -18.30
C PHE A 85 -23.66 17.44 -19.01
N CYS A 86 -22.62 16.97 -18.32
CA CYS A 86 -21.35 16.61 -18.97
C CYS A 86 -21.49 15.49 -20.03
N TYR A 87 -22.50 14.63 -19.92
CA TYR A 87 -22.75 13.54 -20.88
C TYR A 87 -23.75 13.91 -21.96
N THR A 88 -24.68 14.83 -21.68
CA THR A 88 -25.80 15.14 -22.58
C THR A 88 -25.67 16.52 -23.25
N GLY A 89 -24.87 17.42 -22.68
CA GLY A 89 -24.88 18.84 -23.00
C GLY A 89 -26.18 19.54 -22.63
N LYS A 90 -27.09 18.87 -21.92
CA LYS A 90 -28.46 19.34 -21.68
C LYS A 90 -28.76 19.48 -20.20
N MET A 91 -29.38 20.60 -19.82
CA MET A 91 -29.86 20.86 -18.47
C MET A 91 -31.10 21.76 -18.50
N THR A 92 -31.97 21.61 -17.50
CA THR A 92 -33.10 22.53 -17.28
C THR A 92 -32.81 23.39 -16.06
N LEU A 93 -32.77 24.71 -16.26
CA LEU A 93 -32.66 25.68 -15.18
C LEU A 93 -34.03 26.11 -14.68
N SER A 94 -34.14 26.26 -13.36
CA SER A 94 -35.33 26.74 -12.65
C SER A 94 -34.92 27.62 -11.46
N TYR A 95 -35.88 28.36 -10.90
CA TYR A 95 -35.67 29.12 -9.67
C TYR A 95 -35.24 28.24 -8.48
N GLU A 96 -35.58 26.95 -8.50
CA GLU A 96 -35.29 26.01 -7.41
C GLU A 96 -33.85 25.50 -7.43
N ASN A 97 -33.24 25.37 -8.62
CA ASN A 97 -31.93 24.73 -8.77
C ASN A 97 -30.81 25.70 -9.18
N ILE A 98 -31.13 26.91 -9.64
CA ILE A 98 -30.18 27.80 -10.29
C ILE A 98 -28.96 28.11 -9.40
N TYR A 99 -29.16 28.35 -8.11
CA TYR A 99 -28.06 28.69 -7.20
C TYR A 99 -27.13 27.51 -6.94
N GLN A 100 -27.67 26.32 -6.70
CA GLN A 100 -26.88 25.11 -6.48
C GLN A 100 -26.12 24.70 -7.74
N ILE A 101 -26.77 24.77 -8.91
CA ILE A 101 -26.10 24.50 -10.18
C ILE A 101 -24.99 25.53 -10.43
N CYS A 102 -25.23 26.81 -10.14
CA CYS A 102 -24.23 27.84 -10.33
C CYS A 102 -23.03 27.66 -9.37
N GLN A 103 -23.29 27.34 -8.10
CA GLN A 103 -22.25 27.00 -7.11
C GLN A 103 -21.41 25.80 -7.56
N LEU A 104 -22.04 24.72 -8.03
CA LEU A 104 -21.32 23.53 -8.51
C LEU A 104 -20.55 23.81 -9.81
N SER A 105 -21.11 24.62 -10.70
CA SER A 105 -20.45 25.00 -11.97
C SER A 105 -19.21 25.82 -11.70
N TRP A 106 -19.29 26.76 -10.76
CA TRP A 106 -18.13 27.52 -10.28
C TRP A 106 -17.12 26.61 -9.57
N LYS A 107 -17.58 25.82 -8.59
CA LYS A 107 -16.74 24.91 -7.78
C LYS A 107 -15.96 23.92 -8.64
N PHE A 108 -16.59 23.36 -9.68
CA PHE A 108 -15.95 22.42 -10.59
C PHE A 108 -15.40 23.07 -11.86
N ARG A 109 -15.37 24.40 -11.96
CA ARG A 109 -14.85 25.12 -13.13
C ARG A 109 -15.42 24.59 -14.46
N ILE A 110 -16.75 24.55 -14.54
CA ILE A 110 -17.51 24.19 -15.74
C ILE A 110 -17.98 25.50 -16.39
N ASP A 111 -17.04 26.21 -17.01
CA ASP A 111 -17.23 27.61 -17.42
C ASP A 111 -18.43 27.82 -18.33
N LYS A 112 -18.67 26.91 -19.28
CA LYS A 112 -19.83 27.02 -20.18
C LYS A 112 -21.15 26.92 -19.42
N LEU A 113 -21.23 26.05 -18.41
CA LEU A 113 -22.46 25.93 -17.62
C LEU A 113 -22.63 27.15 -16.71
N LEU A 114 -21.52 27.64 -16.12
CA LEU A 114 -21.52 28.85 -15.30
C LEU A 114 -22.01 30.06 -16.11
N GLN A 115 -21.53 30.25 -17.34
CA GLN A 115 -21.98 31.32 -18.24
C GLN A 115 -23.48 31.26 -18.53
N GLU A 116 -24.04 30.06 -18.76
CA GLU A 116 -25.48 29.92 -18.98
C GLU A 116 -26.29 30.16 -17.69
N CYS A 117 -25.77 29.77 -16.53
CA CYS A 117 -26.37 30.13 -15.24
C CYS A 117 -26.39 31.65 -15.01
N GLU A 118 -25.28 32.35 -15.30
CA GLU A 118 -25.19 33.80 -15.18
C GLU A 118 -26.18 34.51 -16.12
N LYS A 119 -26.32 34.03 -17.36
CA LYS A 119 -27.33 34.54 -18.30
C LYS A 119 -28.74 34.35 -17.76
N TYR A 120 -29.07 33.17 -17.23
CA TYR A 120 -30.39 32.89 -16.65
C TYR A 120 -30.68 33.84 -15.49
N LEU A 121 -29.72 34.06 -14.59
CA LEU A 121 -29.85 34.99 -13.47
C LEU A 121 -30.10 36.42 -13.94
N GLN A 122 -29.34 36.89 -14.94
CA GLN A 122 -29.50 38.23 -15.51
C GLN A 122 -30.86 38.42 -16.18
N GLN A 123 -31.32 37.44 -16.97
CA GLN A 123 -32.60 37.51 -17.68
C GLN A 123 -33.81 37.55 -16.74
N HIS A 124 -33.69 36.92 -15.56
CA HIS A 124 -34.75 36.86 -14.56
C HIS A 124 -34.56 37.86 -13.41
N GLU A 125 -33.62 38.81 -13.55
CA GLU A 125 -33.31 39.84 -12.54
C GLU A 125 -32.98 39.26 -11.15
N LEU A 126 -32.33 38.09 -11.12
CA LEU A 126 -31.90 37.43 -9.90
C LEU A 126 -30.48 37.89 -9.49
N PRO A 127 -30.16 37.93 -8.17
CA PRO A 127 -28.83 38.28 -7.68
C PRO A 127 -27.71 37.47 -8.33
N SER A 128 -26.60 38.16 -8.60
CA SER A 128 -25.43 37.52 -9.20
C SER A 128 -24.72 36.62 -8.18
N VAL A 129 -24.04 35.58 -8.65
CA VAL A 129 -23.36 34.62 -7.77
C VAL A 129 -22.21 35.24 -6.98
N LEU A 130 -21.63 36.34 -7.47
CA LEU A 130 -20.64 37.13 -6.74
C LEU A 130 -21.20 37.81 -5.47
N GLU A 131 -22.52 38.04 -5.41
CA GLU A 131 -23.19 38.66 -4.25
C GLU A 131 -23.57 37.63 -3.15
N ILE A 132 -23.48 36.33 -3.44
CA ILE A 132 -23.84 35.23 -2.52
C ILE A 132 -22.63 34.74 -1.68
N ASN A 133 -21.42 35.22 -1.99
CA ASN A 133 -20.15 34.78 -1.39
C ASN A 133 -19.92 35.17 0.08
N SER A 134 -20.95 35.50 0.86
CA SER A 134 -20.81 35.68 2.31
C SER A 134 -20.97 34.39 3.14
N PHE A 135 -21.11 33.20 2.52
CA PHE A 135 -21.47 31.98 3.26
C PHE A 135 -20.54 30.77 3.20
N ASP A 136 -19.35 30.81 2.58
CA ASP A 136 -18.45 29.63 2.61
C ASP A 136 -16.95 29.95 2.69
N ASN A 137 -16.61 30.93 3.54
CA ASN A 137 -15.22 31.24 3.91
C ASN A 137 -14.55 30.16 4.79
N ASP A 138 -15.32 29.22 5.35
CA ASP A 138 -14.77 28.13 6.17
C ASP A 138 -14.47 26.87 5.35
N LEU A 139 -15.26 26.57 4.31
CA LEU A 139 -14.99 25.40 3.46
C LEU A 139 -13.83 25.65 2.49
N ASN A 140 -13.72 26.85 1.91
CA ASN A 140 -12.57 27.21 1.07
C ASN A 140 -11.28 27.28 1.89
N LYS A 141 -11.33 27.77 3.15
CA LYS A 141 -10.18 27.66 4.06
C LYS A 141 -9.83 26.23 4.42
N GLN A 142 -10.82 25.35 4.60
CA GLN A 142 -10.57 23.93 4.88
C GLN A 142 -10.01 23.20 3.66
N LEU A 143 -10.47 23.54 2.45
CA LEU A 143 -9.99 22.96 1.19
C LEU A 143 -8.61 23.51 0.82
N GLU A 144 -8.33 24.79 1.06
CA GLU A 144 -7.00 25.41 0.91
C GLU A 144 -6.05 24.85 1.96
N GLN A 145 -6.46 24.67 3.23
CA GLN A 145 -5.64 24.00 4.23
C GLN A 145 -5.41 22.52 3.91
N GLN A 146 -6.40 21.82 3.35
CA GLN A 146 -6.22 20.46 2.87
C GLN A 146 -5.33 20.41 1.63
N GLN A 147 -5.43 21.35 0.70
CA GLN A 147 -4.56 21.46 -0.46
C GLN A 147 -3.15 21.87 -0.07
N GLU A 148 -2.96 22.76 0.91
CA GLU A 148 -1.65 23.13 1.44
C GLU A 148 -1.05 21.96 2.22
N GLN A 149 -1.82 21.22 3.02
CA GLN A 149 -1.35 20.02 3.69
C GLN A 149 -1.03 18.90 2.69
N GLN A 150 -1.84 18.73 1.64
CA GLN A 150 -1.58 17.76 0.56
C GLN A 150 -0.41 18.19 -0.30
N ASN A 151 -0.23 19.48 -0.59
CA ASN A 151 0.89 20.03 -1.36
C ASN A 151 2.16 20.00 -0.52
N GLN A 152 2.11 20.23 0.80
CA GLN A 152 3.24 20.05 1.70
C GLN A 152 3.58 18.57 1.87
N GLN A 153 2.58 17.67 1.96
CA GLN A 153 2.82 16.23 1.96
C GLN A 153 3.33 15.74 0.60
N GLN A 154 2.87 16.29 -0.53
CA GLN A 154 3.35 15.96 -1.87
C GLN A 154 4.72 16.56 -2.14
N GLN A 155 5.03 17.77 -1.67
CA GLN A 155 6.37 18.35 -1.75
C GLN A 155 7.33 17.60 -0.83
N GLN A 156 6.92 17.23 0.40
CA GLN A 156 7.71 16.35 1.24
C GLN A 156 7.86 14.96 0.60
N GLN A 157 6.81 14.40 0.00
CA GLN A 157 6.89 13.11 -0.70
C GLN A 157 7.75 13.21 -1.96
N GLN A 158 7.68 14.28 -2.76
CA GLN A 158 8.49 14.50 -3.96
C GLN A 158 9.95 14.82 -3.62
N GLN A 159 10.20 15.60 -2.58
CA GLN A 159 11.54 15.88 -2.08
C GLN A 159 12.15 14.60 -1.45
N VAL A 160 11.36 13.81 -0.71
CA VAL A 160 11.74 12.46 -0.26
C VAL A 160 11.89 11.50 -1.45
N SER A 161 11.10 11.61 -2.51
CA SER A 161 11.18 10.76 -3.73
C SER A 161 12.38 11.09 -4.59
N GLN A 162 12.77 12.37 -4.72
CA GLN A 162 13.97 12.81 -5.44
C GLN A 162 15.23 12.53 -4.63
N ILE A 163 15.17 12.67 -3.29
CA ILE A 163 16.21 12.20 -2.38
C ILE A 163 16.31 10.67 -2.45
N ASN A 164 15.19 9.95 -2.52
CA ASN A 164 15.16 8.49 -2.63
C ASN A 164 15.61 8.01 -4.02
N MET A 165 15.22 8.63 -5.13
CA MET A 165 15.69 8.26 -6.48
C MET A 165 17.19 8.52 -6.65
N SER A 166 17.70 9.67 -6.20
CA SER A 166 19.15 9.93 -6.20
C SER A 166 19.93 9.06 -5.20
N GLN A 167 19.28 8.57 -4.13
CA GLN A 167 19.83 7.56 -3.24
C GLN A 167 19.73 6.14 -3.82
N THR A 168 18.71 5.82 -4.60
CA THR A 168 18.48 4.51 -5.25
C THR A 168 19.42 4.32 -6.43
N GLU A 169 19.66 5.36 -7.23
CA GLU A 169 20.69 5.39 -8.27
C GLU A 169 22.10 5.27 -7.65
N LYS A 170 22.38 5.97 -6.53
CA LYS A 170 23.61 5.78 -5.74
C LYS A 170 23.70 4.41 -5.04
N ARG A 171 22.59 3.77 -4.67
CA ARG A 171 22.51 2.43 -4.04
C ARG A 171 22.78 1.31 -5.04
N ASN A 172 22.52 1.53 -6.33
CA ASN A 172 22.71 0.53 -7.39
C ASN A 172 24.11 0.59 -8.04
N GLU A 173 24.85 1.70 -7.90
CA GLU A 173 26.19 1.87 -8.49
C GLU A 173 27.37 1.56 -7.54
N GLN A 174 27.13 1.32 -6.25
CA GLN A 174 28.17 0.91 -5.30
C GLN A 174 27.81 -0.42 -4.62
N ALA A 175 28.74 -1.37 -4.65
CA ALA A 175 28.62 -2.58 -3.83
C ALA A 175 28.42 -2.18 -2.36
N LYS A 176 27.24 -2.48 -1.80
CA LYS A 176 26.93 -2.20 -0.39
C LYS A 176 28.00 -2.86 0.48
N SER A 177 28.68 -2.10 1.33
CA SER A 177 29.70 -2.62 2.25
C SER A 177 29.11 -3.44 3.42
N GLY A 178 27.79 -3.48 3.53
CA GLY A 178 27.03 -4.24 4.51
C GLY A 178 25.53 -3.93 4.45
N ILE A 179 24.76 -4.53 5.35
CA ILE A 179 23.31 -4.34 5.47
C ILE A 179 22.92 -3.90 6.88
N SER A 180 21.78 -3.22 6.97
CA SER A 180 21.13 -2.79 8.20
C SER A 180 19.74 -3.42 8.34
N ILE A 181 19.38 -3.86 9.55
CA ILE A 181 18.16 -4.62 9.81
C ILE A 181 17.27 -3.92 10.85
N ALA A 182 16.02 -3.68 10.49
CA ALA A 182 14.94 -3.39 11.43
C ALA A 182 14.34 -4.73 11.92
N LEU A 183 14.69 -5.15 13.13
CA LEU A 183 14.10 -6.33 13.77
C LEU A 183 12.78 -5.93 14.46
N ILE A 184 11.67 -6.15 13.77
CA ILE A 184 10.32 -5.83 14.23
C ILE A 184 9.73 -7.04 14.95
N ALA A 185 9.73 -7.00 16.27
CA ALA A 185 9.32 -8.10 17.11
C ALA A 185 8.08 -7.74 17.95
N ALA A 186 7.03 -8.54 17.86
CA ALA A 186 5.92 -8.47 18.82
C ALA A 186 6.08 -9.43 20.00
N ASP A 187 7.15 -10.21 20.06
CA ASP A 187 7.38 -11.16 21.15
C ASP A 187 7.44 -10.47 22.53
N LYS A 188 6.80 -11.07 23.53
CA LYS A 188 6.81 -10.57 24.91
C LYS A 188 8.15 -10.84 25.60
N ASP A 189 8.80 -11.95 25.26
CA ASP A 189 10.04 -12.37 25.90
C ASP A 189 11.25 -11.62 25.32
N THR A 190 11.95 -10.88 26.19
CA THR A 190 13.13 -10.11 25.77
C THR A 190 14.32 -10.97 25.39
N ASP A 191 14.49 -12.13 26.01
CA ASP A 191 15.64 -12.98 25.76
C ASP A 191 15.47 -13.72 24.43
N TYR A 192 14.23 -14.01 24.04
CA TYR A 192 13.89 -14.52 22.72
C TYR A 192 14.21 -13.46 21.64
N ILE A 193 13.86 -12.18 21.88
CA ILE A 193 14.24 -11.09 20.97
C ILE A 193 15.76 -10.93 20.85
N LYS A 194 16.48 -10.96 21.98
CA LYS A 194 17.95 -10.90 21.96
C LYS A 194 18.54 -12.10 21.24
N ASN A 195 17.95 -13.29 21.36
CA ASN A 195 18.37 -14.49 20.66
C ASN A 195 18.28 -14.29 19.13
N VAL A 196 17.13 -13.83 18.64
CA VAL A 196 16.94 -13.53 17.21
C VAL A 196 17.90 -12.45 16.72
N ALA A 197 18.06 -11.37 17.48
CA ALA A 197 19.05 -10.33 17.16
C ALA A 197 20.48 -10.91 17.07
N SER A 198 20.84 -11.83 17.96
CA SER A 198 22.16 -12.48 17.96
C SER A 198 22.36 -13.46 16.80
N ILE A 199 21.29 -14.07 16.29
CA ILE A 199 21.35 -14.93 15.10
C ILE A 199 21.68 -14.07 13.88
N LEU A 200 21.04 -12.90 13.77
CA LEU A 200 21.17 -11.98 12.66
C LEU A 200 22.46 -11.13 12.72
N SER A 201 23.00 -10.82 13.90
CA SER A 201 24.19 -9.95 14.03
C SER A 201 25.54 -10.66 13.83
N LYS A 202 25.55 -12.00 13.76
CA LYS A 202 26.78 -12.81 13.71
C LYS A 202 27.46 -12.85 12.33
N SER A 203 27.16 -11.91 11.45
CA SER A 203 27.81 -11.75 10.15
C SER A 203 28.44 -10.36 10.11
N GLU A 204 29.70 -10.28 9.69
CA GLU A 204 30.42 -9.00 9.53
C GLU A 204 29.75 -8.09 8.48
N VAL A 205 28.92 -8.68 7.61
CA VAL A 205 28.11 -7.95 6.64
C VAL A 205 26.96 -7.19 7.30
N VAL A 206 26.47 -7.60 8.47
CA VAL A 206 25.38 -6.91 9.17
C VAL A 206 25.96 -5.82 10.07
N GLN A 207 25.92 -4.57 9.59
CA GLN A 207 26.53 -3.43 10.25
C GLN A 207 25.65 -2.83 11.35
N ALA A 208 24.33 -2.98 11.24
CA ALA A 208 23.40 -2.44 12.22
C ALA A 208 22.15 -3.31 12.36
N ILE A 209 21.71 -3.51 13.60
CA ILE A 209 20.39 -4.06 13.90
C ILE A 209 19.72 -3.15 14.92
N ARG A 210 18.51 -2.68 14.62
CA ARG A 210 17.65 -2.01 15.59
C ARG A 210 16.45 -2.87 15.90
N VAL A 211 16.18 -3.05 17.19
CA VAL A 211 15.00 -3.76 17.67
C VAL A 211 13.83 -2.79 17.79
N PHE A 212 12.73 -3.12 17.12
CA PHE A 212 11.44 -2.45 17.19
C PHE A 212 10.46 -3.35 17.96
N ARG A 213 10.20 -3.03 19.23
CA ARG A 213 9.25 -3.78 20.08
C ARG A 213 7.80 -3.43 19.74
N ALA A 214 7.28 -4.02 18.69
CA ALA A 214 5.98 -3.70 18.08
C ALA A 214 4.77 -4.13 18.93
N ASN A 215 4.97 -4.90 20.00
CA ASN A 215 3.97 -5.19 21.03
C ASN A 215 3.89 -4.13 22.14
N LYS A 216 4.78 -3.15 22.16
CA LYS A 216 4.80 -2.09 23.19
C LYS A 216 4.34 -0.74 22.66
N LYS A 217 4.63 -0.43 21.41
CA LYS A 217 4.25 0.84 20.78
C LYS A 217 4.27 0.75 19.26
N LYS A 218 3.61 1.72 18.63
CA LYS A 218 3.76 2.03 17.20
C LYS A 218 5.12 2.66 16.93
N TYR A 219 5.66 2.39 15.74
CA TYR A 219 6.84 3.05 15.20
C TYR A 219 6.50 3.66 13.85
N PRO A 220 6.91 4.89 13.57
CA PRO A 220 6.58 5.54 12.31
C PRO A 220 7.44 4.97 11.17
N TYR A 221 6.88 4.98 9.95
CA TYR A 221 7.60 4.61 8.72
C TYR A 221 8.97 5.28 8.57
N SER A 222 9.10 6.55 9.01
CA SER A 222 10.34 7.32 8.95
C SER A 222 11.49 6.71 9.77
N GLU A 223 11.19 5.84 10.74
CA GLU A 223 12.22 5.04 11.42
C GLU A 223 12.54 3.74 10.68
N LEU A 224 11.55 3.11 10.04
CA LEU A 224 11.71 1.84 9.32
C LEU A 224 12.50 2.02 8.01
N MET A 225 12.21 3.07 7.25
CA MET A 225 12.83 3.35 5.95
C MET A 225 14.36 3.60 5.99
N LYS A 226 14.94 3.65 7.19
CA LYS A 226 16.38 3.81 7.43
C LYS A 226 17.17 2.50 7.29
N TYR A 227 16.47 1.37 7.24
CA TYR A 227 17.08 0.04 7.21
C TYR A 227 16.96 -0.60 5.83
N ASP A 228 17.87 -1.52 5.51
CA ASP A 228 17.83 -2.26 4.24
C ASP A 228 16.79 -3.38 4.27
N VAL A 229 16.58 -3.98 5.46
CA VAL A 229 15.70 -5.13 5.64
C VAL A 229 14.82 -4.94 6.87
N ALA A 230 13.51 -5.20 6.72
CA ALA A 230 12.61 -5.41 7.83
C ALA A 230 12.48 -6.92 8.10
N PHE A 231 12.88 -7.37 9.29
CA PHE A 231 12.69 -8.74 9.76
C PHE A 231 11.55 -8.76 10.78
N VAL A 232 10.43 -9.39 10.45
CA VAL A 232 9.18 -9.26 11.20
C VAL A 232 8.76 -10.61 11.76
N TYR A 233 8.66 -10.70 13.09
CA TYR A 233 8.16 -11.89 13.76
C TYR A 233 7.41 -11.56 15.05
N ALA A 234 6.63 -12.54 15.51
CA ALA A 234 5.82 -12.45 16.70
C ALA A 234 5.72 -13.83 17.36
N SER A 235 5.13 -13.87 18.56
CA SER A 235 4.79 -15.07 19.33
C SER A 235 3.29 -15.02 19.69
N ASP A 236 2.89 -15.45 20.88
CA ASP A 236 1.49 -15.38 21.36
C ASP A 236 1.02 -13.95 21.70
N SER A 237 1.79 -12.93 21.33
CA SER A 237 1.55 -11.53 21.63
C SER A 237 1.28 -10.72 20.36
N LYS A 238 0.41 -9.71 20.48
CA LYS A 238 -0.11 -8.94 19.35
C LYS A 238 0.77 -7.74 19.01
N PHE A 239 0.74 -7.33 17.74
CA PHE A 239 1.24 -6.03 17.31
C PHE A 239 0.28 -4.93 17.81
N VAL A 240 0.81 -3.81 18.30
CA VAL A 240 -0.02 -2.68 18.79
C VAL A 240 -0.84 -2.04 17.66
N ASP A 241 -0.28 -1.97 16.45
CA ASP A 241 -0.93 -1.41 15.27
C ASP A 241 -0.63 -2.29 14.05
N SER A 242 -1.30 -3.44 14.00
CA SER A 242 -1.05 -4.48 13.00
C SER A 242 -1.44 -4.07 11.58
N ILE A 243 -2.45 -3.21 11.43
CA ILE A 243 -2.94 -2.68 10.15
C ILE A 243 -1.95 -1.65 9.60
N GLU A 244 -1.57 -0.64 10.40
CA GLU A 244 -0.61 0.34 9.91
C GLU A 244 0.74 -0.30 9.64
N LEU A 245 1.21 -1.19 10.53
CA LEU A 245 2.48 -1.88 10.29
C LEU A 245 2.46 -2.63 8.96
N GLY A 246 1.38 -3.34 8.62
CA GLY A 246 1.29 -3.99 7.31
C GLY A 246 1.20 -3.00 6.14
N ASN A 247 0.57 -1.83 6.31
CA ASN A 247 0.60 -0.75 5.32
C ASN A 247 2.02 -0.20 5.10
N ASP A 248 2.74 0.05 6.19
CA ASP A 248 4.11 0.56 6.18
C ASP A 248 5.09 -0.47 5.61
N LEU A 249 4.88 -1.76 5.86
CA LEU A 249 5.70 -2.83 5.27
C LEU A 249 5.50 -2.96 3.75
N VAL A 250 4.29 -2.73 3.25
CA VAL A 250 4.05 -2.63 1.80
C VAL A 250 4.84 -1.46 1.23
N ARG A 251 4.72 -0.27 1.84
CA ARG A 251 5.47 0.91 1.41
C ARG A 251 6.98 0.67 1.47
N PHE A 252 7.47 -0.01 2.50
CA PHE A 252 8.88 -0.35 2.64
C PHE A 252 9.39 -1.20 1.48
N VAL A 253 8.60 -2.19 1.06
CA VAL A 253 8.90 -3.02 -0.12
C VAL A 253 8.84 -2.18 -1.41
N GLU A 254 7.82 -1.34 -1.57
CA GLU A 254 7.68 -0.46 -2.74
C GLU A 254 8.83 0.54 -2.86
N ASP A 255 9.40 1.00 -1.73
CA ASP A 255 10.58 1.85 -1.67
C ASP A 255 11.91 1.07 -1.83
N GLY A 256 11.86 -0.22 -2.20
CA GLY A 256 13.02 -1.07 -2.48
C GLY A 256 13.62 -1.81 -1.27
N GLY A 257 13.00 -1.71 -0.10
CA GLY A 257 13.43 -2.38 1.13
C GLY A 257 13.09 -3.87 1.15
N GLY A 258 14.01 -4.70 1.64
CA GLY A 258 13.82 -6.16 1.73
C GLY A 258 12.93 -6.56 2.91
N LEU A 259 12.01 -7.50 2.72
CA LEU A 259 11.12 -7.96 3.79
C LEU A 259 11.33 -9.45 4.08
N VAL A 260 11.55 -9.78 5.34
CA VAL A 260 11.55 -11.17 5.84
C VAL A 260 10.49 -11.31 6.93
N LEU A 261 9.59 -12.28 6.76
CA LEU A 261 8.45 -12.53 7.62
C LEU A 261 8.49 -13.95 8.17
N CYS A 262 8.02 -14.14 9.40
CA CYS A 262 7.92 -15.45 10.04
C CYS A 262 6.48 -15.94 10.26
N THR A 263 6.31 -17.23 10.58
CA THR A 263 5.06 -18.01 10.59
C THR A 263 3.81 -17.28 11.06
N ILE A 264 3.86 -16.55 12.18
CA ILE A 264 2.66 -15.91 12.73
C ILE A 264 2.00 -14.93 11.77
N ASN A 265 2.79 -14.28 10.91
CA ASN A 265 2.26 -13.34 9.92
C ASN A 265 1.47 -14.02 8.78
N CYS A 266 1.43 -15.34 8.76
CA CYS A 266 0.75 -16.15 7.74
C CYS A 266 -0.29 -17.11 8.37
N LEU A 267 -0.64 -16.93 9.65
CA LEU A 267 -1.58 -17.81 10.34
C LEU A 267 -3.02 -17.38 10.14
N ASP A 268 -3.89 -18.38 9.97
CA ASP A 268 -5.34 -18.17 10.07
C ASP A 268 -5.77 -18.14 11.53
N LEU A 269 -5.64 -16.96 12.16
CA LEU A 269 -6.07 -16.71 13.53
C LEU A 269 -7.17 -15.65 13.59
N GLU A 270 -8.13 -15.89 14.48
CA GLU A 270 -9.19 -14.94 14.86
C GLU A 270 -8.65 -13.79 15.74
N ASP A 271 -7.47 -13.95 16.37
CA ASP A 271 -7.01 -13.14 17.51
C ASP A 271 -6.00 -12.01 17.21
N GLU A 272 -5.96 -11.45 16.00
CA GLU A 272 -5.15 -10.24 15.67
C GLU A 272 -3.62 -10.32 15.96
N GLN A 273 -3.04 -11.51 16.13
CA GLN A 273 -1.60 -11.68 16.43
C GLN A 273 -0.69 -11.46 15.21
N GLN A 274 -1.27 -11.37 14.02
CA GLN A 274 -0.58 -11.17 12.75
C GLN A 274 -0.62 -9.72 12.28
N ILE A 275 0.14 -9.39 11.25
CA ILE A 275 0.02 -8.13 10.51
C ILE A 275 -1.19 -8.16 9.55
N TYR A 276 -1.87 -7.02 9.41
CA TYR A 276 -3.06 -6.85 8.56
C TYR A 276 -2.89 -5.66 7.62
N GLY A 277 -3.95 -5.25 6.93
CA GLY A 277 -3.93 -4.11 6.01
C GLY A 277 -3.40 -4.49 4.63
N LYS A 278 -2.78 -3.52 3.95
CA LYS A 278 -2.38 -3.63 2.54
C LYS A 278 -1.52 -4.85 2.24
N ILE A 279 -0.71 -5.33 3.19
CA ILE A 279 0.16 -6.48 2.97
C ILE A 279 -0.61 -7.76 2.63
N LEU A 280 -1.77 -7.96 3.27
CA LEU A 280 -2.67 -9.08 2.98
C LEU A 280 -3.60 -8.75 1.81
N GLU A 281 -4.21 -7.56 1.81
CA GLU A 281 -5.15 -7.13 0.77
C GLU A 281 -4.54 -7.15 -0.64
N ARG A 282 -3.26 -6.76 -0.74
CA ARG A 282 -2.50 -6.71 -2.00
C ARG A 282 -1.63 -7.95 -2.24
N LYS A 283 -1.75 -8.99 -1.40
CA LYS A 283 -1.07 -10.29 -1.58
C LYS A 283 0.46 -10.16 -1.72
N TYR A 284 1.09 -9.42 -0.80
CA TYR A 284 2.54 -9.25 -0.74
C TYR A 284 3.24 -10.46 -0.13
N LEU A 285 2.51 -11.34 0.55
CA LEU A 285 2.99 -12.65 0.99
C LEU A 285 3.05 -13.64 -0.20
N PRO A 286 3.90 -14.67 -0.15
CA PRO A 286 3.96 -15.70 -1.19
C PRO A 286 2.74 -16.63 -1.23
N PHE A 287 1.98 -16.69 -0.15
CA PHE A 287 0.80 -17.54 -0.02
C PHE A 287 -0.20 -16.94 0.97
N GLY A 288 -1.43 -17.46 0.94
CA GLY A 288 -2.49 -17.06 1.87
C GLY A 288 -2.27 -17.53 3.31
N LYS A 289 -3.33 -17.49 4.11
CA LYS A 289 -3.27 -17.95 5.50
C LYS A 289 -3.36 -19.47 5.57
N GLY A 290 -2.61 -20.06 6.49
CA GLY A 290 -2.63 -21.50 6.75
C GLY A 290 -2.88 -21.83 8.22
N THR A 291 -3.29 -23.06 8.47
CA THR A 291 -3.51 -23.59 9.82
C THR A 291 -2.18 -23.85 10.52
N SER A 292 -2.08 -23.61 11.82
CA SER A 292 -0.87 -23.86 12.59
C SER A 292 -0.55 -25.36 12.71
N ILE A 293 0.73 -25.67 12.65
CA ILE A 293 1.33 -26.96 12.99
C ILE A 293 2.38 -26.69 14.07
N SER A 294 2.21 -27.30 15.25
CA SER A 294 3.10 -27.14 16.39
C SER A 294 3.24 -28.47 17.14
N ASN A 295 4.31 -28.61 17.93
CA ASN A 295 4.61 -29.82 18.71
C ASN A 295 4.73 -31.10 17.84
N GLN A 296 5.09 -30.91 16.57
CA GLN A 296 5.25 -31.94 15.55
C GLN A 296 6.65 -31.77 14.94
N PRO A 297 7.67 -32.45 15.50
CA PRO A 297 9.05 -32.29 15.07
C PRO A 297 9.20 -32.49 13.57
N ALA A 298 9.92 -31.58 12.92
CA ALA A 298 10.18 -31.61 11.49
C ALA A 298 11.60 -31.10 11.21
N LYS A 299 12.12 -31.47 10.05
CA LYS A 299 13.46 -31.09 9.58
C LYS A 299 13.40 -30.52 8.17
N LEU A 300 14.53 -30.01 7.70
CA LEU A 300 14.70 -29.66 6.29
C LEU A 300 14.38 -30.89 5.42
N GLY A 301 13.41 -30.74 4.53
CA GLY A 301 13.04 -31.71 3.51
C GLY A 301 13.61 -31.34 2.15
N GLU A 302 12.78 -31.40 1.11
CA GLU A 302 13.16 -31.09 -0.26
C GLU A 302 13.64 -29.64 -0.43
N ILE A 303 14.82 -29.46 -1.03
CA ILE A 303 15.30 -28.15 -1.50
C ILE A 303 14.89 -27.99 -2.97
N ARG A 304 13.77 -27.31 -3.20
CA ARG A 304 13.20 -27.07 -4.54
C ARG A 304 14.12 -26.27 -5.45
N LEU A 305 14.83 -25.28 -4.88
CA LEU A 305 15.74 -24.39 -5.62
C LEU A 305 17.14 -24.42 -4.99
N PRO A 306 17.94 -25.47 -5.26
CA PRO A 306 19.22 -25.68 -4.58
C PRO A 306 20.30 -24.63 -4.91
N SER A 307 20.21 -23.99 -6.07
CA SER A 307 21.09 -22.87 -6.46
C SER A 307 20.64 -21.51 -5.91
N HIS A 308 19.52 -21.44 -5.20
CA HIS A 308 19.01 -20.18 -4.68
C HIS A 308 19.94 -19.63 -3.59
N PRO A 309 20.27 -18.33 -3.57
CA PRO A 309 21.20 -17.75 -2.59
C PRO A 309 20.83 -18.02 -1.13
N ILE A 310 19.52 -18.07 -0.82
CA ILE A 310 19.01 -18.42 0.52
C ILE A 310 19.53 -19.79 1.00
N MET A 311 19.72 -20.74 0.09
CA MET A 311 20.14 -22.11 0.40
C MET A 311 21.66 -22.29 0.40
N SER A 312 22.44 -21.24 0.17
CA SER A 312 23.91 -21.32 0.14
C SER A 312 24.47 -21.86 1.47
N GLY A 313 25.05 -23.06 1.41
CA GLY A 313 25.64 -23.75 2.56
C GLY A 313 24.62 -24.25 3.61
N VAL A 314 23.32 -24.24 3.31
CA VAL A 314 22.24 -24.77 4.16
C VAL A 314 21.97 -26.22 3.76
N ASN A 315 22.46 -27.17 4.57
CA ASN A 315 22.26 -28.60 4.31
C ASN A 315 21.34 -29.25 5.36
N THR A 316 21.21 -28.64 6.52
CA THR A 316 20.42 -29.17 7.64
C THR A 316 19.61 -28.07 8.31
N PHE A 317 18.37 -28.38 8.67
CA PHE A 317 17.59 -27.58 9.61
C PHE A 317 16.80 -28.55 10.48
N ASP A 318 16.88 -28.40 11.80
CA ASP A 318 16.12 -29.23 12.76
C ASP A 318 15.25 -28.29 13.58
N GLY A 319 13.92 -28.35 13.35
CA GLY A 319 12.95 -27.44 13.96
C GLY A 319 12.70 -27.67 15.45
N GLY A 320 13.31 -28.70 16.04
CA GLY A 320 13.10 -29.07 17.43
C GLY A 320 11.69 -29.61 17.70
N ASN A 321 11.33 -29.71 18.98
CA ASN A 321 10.05 -30.28 19.39
C ASN A 321 8.87 -29.42 18.93
N TYR A 322 9.00 -28.08 18.98
CA TYR A 322 7.94 -27.19 18.54
C TYR A 322 7.76 -27.23 17.02
N SER A 323 8.85 -27.11 16.26
CA SER A 323 8.85 -27.04 14.78
C SER A 323 7.69 -26.19 14.24
N PHE A 324 7.45 -25.03 14.85
CA PHE A 324 6.24 -24.25 14.61
C PHE A 324 6.19 -23.69 13.18
N ARG A 325 5.17 -24.07 12.42
CA ARG A 325 4.98 -23.72 11.01
C ARG A 325 3.48 -23.66 10.69
N ILE A 326 3.12 -23.23 9.50
CA ILE A 326 1.76 -23.38 8.96
C ILE A 326 1.70 -24.51 7.95
N GLN A 327 0.51 -25.12 7.82
CA GLN A 327 0.16 -25.87 6.63
C GLN A 327 0.19 -24.92 5.43
N THR A 328 1.00 -25.24 4.42
CA THR A 328 1.22 -24.35 3.28
C THR A 328 -0.04 -24.27 2.42
N PRO A 329 -0.66 -23.08 2.28
CA PRO A 329 -1.81 -22.91 1.42
C PRO A 329 -1.37 -22.72 -0.03
N GLU A 330 -2.33 -22.45 -0.92
CA GLU A 330 -2.05 -22.13 -2.31
C GLU A 330 -1.14 -20.89 -2.43
N LEU A 331 -0.15 -20.98 -3.32
CA LEU A 331 0.74 -19.86 -3.63
C LEU A 331 -0.02 -18.76 -4.37
N TYR A 332 0.28 -17.52 -4.04
CA TYR A 332 -0.11 -16.41 -4.89
C TYR A 332 0.77 -16.33 -6.13
N GLU A 333 0.27 -15.65 -7.16
CA GLU A 333 1.02 -15.38 -8.39
C GLU A 333 2.40 -14.75 -8.09
N ASN A 334 3.40 -15.01 -8.94
CA ASN A 334 4.77 -14.53 -8.77
C ASN A 334 5.44 -14.97 -7.46
N SER A 335 5.01 -16.10 -6.91
CA SER A 335 5.56 -16.70 -5.70
C SER A 335 6.10 -18.10 -5.95
N LYS A 336 7.14 -18.50 -5.21
CA LYS A 336 7.75 -19.82 -5.33
C LYS A 336 8.26 -20.33 -3.98
N ILE A 337 8.18 -21.65 -3.80
CA ILE A 337 8.78 -22.35 -2.65
C ILE A 337 10.24 -22.65 -2.98
N ILE A 338 11.15 -22.24 -2.09
CA ILE A 338 12.60 -22.44 -2.23
C ILE A 338 13.04 -23.74 -1.55
N ALA A 339 12.51 -24.01 -0.37
CA ALA A 339 12.77 -25.22 0.41
C ALA A 339 11.54 -25.60 1.23
N LYS A 340 11.43 -26.88 1.55
CA LYS A 340 10.35 -27.45 2.35
C LYS A 340 10.84 -28.05 3.66
N TRP A 341 9.92 -28.20 4.58
CA TRP A 341 9.99 -29.18 5.66
C TRP A 341 9.86 -30.60 5.11
N ASP A 342 10.27 -31.59 5.90
CA ASP A 342 10.15 -33.03 5.58
C ASP A 342 8.70 -33.55 5.58
N ASP A 343 7.74 -32.72 5.99
CA ASP A 343 6.29 -32.95 5.90
C ASP A 343 5.62 -32.21 4.73
N ASP A 344 6.40 -31.85 3.72
CA ASP A 344 6.00 -31.17 2.48
C ASP A 344 5.52 -29.71 2.59
N ASN A 345 5.40 -29.16 3.80
CA ASN A 345 5.11 -27.73 3.97
C ASN A 345 6.30 -26.87 3.54
N ALA A 346 6.06 -25.68 2.98
CA ALA A 346 7.09 -24.70 2.71
C ALA A 346 7.86 -24.37 4.00
N LEU A 347 9.18 -24.42 3.94
CA LEU A 347 10.08 -23.87 4.95
C LEU A 347 10.46 -22.43 4.58
N VAL A 348 10.70 -22.21 3.28
CA VAL A 348 11.08 -20.91 2.71
C VAL A 348 10.26 -20.68 1.45
N ALA A 349 9.63 -19.52 1.34
CA ALA A 349 8.98 -19.07 0.12
C ALA A 349 9.33 -17.61 -0.19
N GLU A 350 9.35 -17.28 -1.48
CA GLU A 350 9.63 -15.93 -1.98
C GLU A 350 8.41 -15.43 -2.77
N LYS A 351 8.11 -14.14 -2.61
CA LYS A 351 7.27 -13.35 -3.50
C LYS A 351 8.14 -12.36 -4.26
N SER A 352 7.91 -12.28 -5.57
CA SER A 352 8.59 -11.37 -6.50
C SER A 352 7.60 -10.41 -7.18
N PHE A 353 8.11 -9.29 -7.66
CA PHE A 353 7.36 -8.23 -8.32
C PHE A 353 7.96 -7.94 -9.71
N PRO A 354 7.78 -8.84 -10.70
CA PRO A 354 8.42 -8.69 -12.01
C PRO A 354 7.97 -7.43 -12.77
N ASP A 355 6.76 -6.94 -12.49
CA ASP A 355 6.20 -5.74 -13.11
C ASP A 355 6.83 -4.44 -12.56
N ASP A 356 7.45 -4.49 -11.38
CA ASP A 356 8.17 -3.37 -10.79
C ASP A 356 9.49 -3.86 -10.14
N PRO A 357 10.58 -3.92 -10.92
CA PRO A 357 11.87 -4.43 -10.44
C PRO A 357 12.54 -3.50 -9.41
N SER A 358 11.98 -2.30 -9.16
CA SER A 358 12.46 -1.41 -8.10
C SER A 358 12.03 -1.88 -6.71
N PHE A 359 10.99 -2.72 -6.63
CA PHE A 359 10.48 -3.22 -5.36
C PHE A 359 11.45 -4.20 -4.72
N GLY A 360 11.48 -4.16 -3.39
CA GLY A 360 12.22 -5.10 -2.57
C GLY A 360 11.66 -6.52 -2.67
N LYS A 361 12.46 -7.49 -2.22
CA LYS A 361 12.05 -8.89 -2.20
C LYS A 361 11.33 -9.23 -0.90
N VAL A 362 10.30 -10.08 -0.98
CA VAL A 362 9.57 -10.56 0.20
C VAL A 362 9.81 -12.05 0.40
N ILE A 363 10.38 -12.40 1.56
CA ILE A 363 10.68 -13.78 1.97
C ILE A 363 9.81 -14.13 3.16
N VAL A 364 9.18 -15.31 3.11
CA VAL A 364 8.56 -15.94 4.27
C VAL A 364 9.40 -17.13 4.72
N LEU A 365 9.82 -17.08 5.98
CA LEU A 365 10.37 -18.19 6.74
C LEU A 365 9.23 -18.80 7.57
N ASN A 366 8.73 -19.95 7.13
CA ASN A 366 7.63 -20.64 7.80
C ASN A 366 8.15 -21.44 9.01
N LEU A 367 8.73 -20.71 9.95
CA LEU A 367 9.28 -21.18 11.22
C LEU A 367 9.19 -20.09 12.31
N TYR A 368 9.32 -20.48 13.58
CA TYR A 368 9.53 -19.56 14.70
C TYR A 368 11.02 -19.24 14.91
N PRO A 369 11.45 -17.95 14.98
CA PRO A 369 12.88 -17.60 14.93
C PRO A 369 13.77 -17.95 16.12
N PRO A 370 13.32 -17.85 17.39
CA PRO A 370 14.15 -18.19 18.55
C PRO A 370 14.63 -19.65 18.51
N ASN A 371 15.86 -19.90 18.96
CA ASN A 371 16.51 -21.21 18.88
C ASN A 371 16.68 -21.90 20.24
N ASN A 372 17.24 -23.11 20.22
CA ASN A 372 17.36 -23.95 21.41
C ASN A 372 18.28 -23.45 22.53
N THR A 373 18.93 -22.30 22.36
CA THR A 373 19.71 -21.66 23.44
C THR A 373 18.84 -20.87 24.41
N VAL A 374 17.60 -20.51 24.03
CA VAL A 374 16.62 -19.86 24.91
C VAL A 374 15.45 -20.77 25.29
N ASP A 375 15.08 -21.73 24.45
CA ASP A 375 14.11 -22.79 24.78
C ASP A 375 14.50 -24.09 24.09
N ILE A 376 14.77 -25.15 24.86
CA ILE A 376 15.24 -26.44 24.35
C ILE A 376 14.35 -27.07 23.25
N ASN A 377 13.07 -26.70 23.19
CA ASN A 377 12.09 -27.18 22.22
C ASN A 377 12.16 -26.45 20.88
N CYS A 378 12.81 -25.29 20.81
CA CYS A 378 13.05 -24.57 19.56
C CYS A 378 14.09 -25.27 18.65
N TRP A 379 14.24 -24.73 17.44
CA TRP A 379 15.14 -25.26 16.43
C TRP A 379 16.59 -25.33 16.93
N LYS A 380 17.34 -26.34 16.46
CA LYS A 380 18.65 -26.69 17.01
C LYS A 380 19.74 -25.79 16.44
N SER A 381 20.40 -25.02 17.29
CA SER A 381 21.47 -24.08 16.94
C SER A 381 22.72 -24.72 16.35
N ASN A 382 22.88 -26.04 16.44
CA ASN A 382 23.94 -26.82 15.78
C ASN A 382 23.58 -27.25 14.34
N SER A 383 22.38 -26.94 13.85
CA SER A 383 21.99 -27.07 12.43
C SER A 383 22.36 -25.80 11.64
N ASP A 384 22.13 -25.80 10.33
CA ASP A 384 22.42 -24.65 9.46
C ASP A 384 21.38 -23.52 9.55
N GLY A 385 20.47 -23.54 10.53
CA GLY A 385 19.44 -22.51 10.70
C GLY A 385 20.00 -21.08 10.71
N LYS A 386 21.15 -20.85 11.36
CA LYS A 386 21.82 -19.54 11.34
C LYS A 386 22.10 -19.05 9.91
N LYS A 387 22.60 -19.94 9.03
CA LYS A 387 22.88 -19.60 7.62
C LYS A 387 21.57 -19.30 6.89
N LEU A 388 20.52 -20.08 7.15
CA LEU A 388 19.20 -19.85 6.54
C LEU A 388 18.66 -18.44 6.85
N PHE A 389 18.68 -18.00 8.12
CA PHE A 389 18.26 -16.64 8.49
C PHE A 389 19.15 -15.57 7.84
N LEU A 390 20.47 -15.73 7.89
CA LEU A 390 21.41 -14.76 7.34
C LEU A 390 21.29 -14.64 5.82
N ASN A 391 21.24 -15.75 5.10
CA ASN A 391 21.09 -15.74 3.65
C ASN A 391 19.74 -15.13 3.25
N SER A 392 18.68 -15.33 4.05
CA SER A 392 17.37 -14.74 3.79
C SER A 392 17.39 -13.21 3.89
N VAL A 393 18.00 -12.64 4.93
CA VAL A 393 18.12 -11.17 5.06
C VAL A 393 19.07 -10.59 4.02
N LEU A 394 20.19 -11.25 3.72
CA LEU A 394 21.13 -10.79 2.69
C LEU A 394 20.49 -10.79 1.30
N TYR A 395 19.79 -11.87 0.97
CA TYR A 395 19.07 -11.96 -0.30
C TYR A 395 17.95 -10.92 -0.41
N ALA A 396 17.18 -10.72 0.66
CA ALA A 396 16.14 -9.69 0.70
C ALA A 396 16.69 -8.27 0.54
N ALA A 397 17.90 -8.00 1.07
CA ALA A 397 18.58 -6.72 0.95
C ALA A 397 19.16 -6.43 -0.45
N ASN A 398 19.01 -7.37 -1.40
CA ASN A 398 19.76 -7.40 -2.67
C ASN A 398 21.28 -7.33 -2.48
N TYR A 399 21.79 -7.88 -1.38
CA TYR A 399 23.22 -7.92 -1.13
C TYR A 399 23.90 -8.93 -2.05
N SER A 400 24.83 -8.46 -2.87
CA SER A 400 25.73 -9.30 -3.66
C SER A 400 27.11 -9.20 -3.03
N SER A 401 27.65 -10.30 -2.51
CA SER A 401 29.04 -10.34 -2.08
C SER A 401 29.94 -10.24 -3.30
N ASN A 402 30.63 -9.11 -3.48
CA ASN A 402 31.82 -9.08 -4.30
C ASN A 402 32.89 -9.89 -3.56
N ASN A 403 32.96 -11.19 -3.82
CA ASN A 403 34.15 -12.05 -3.79
C ASN A 403 33.77 -13.50 -4.10
#